data_AF-A0A0S7BGU5-F1
#
_entry.id   AF-A0A0S7BGU5-F1
#
_cell.length_a   1.000
_cell.length_b   1.000
_cell.length_c   1.000
_cell.angle_alpha   90.00
_cell.angle_beta   90.00
_cell.angle_gamma   90.00
#
_symmetry.space_group_name_H-M   'P 1'
#
loop_
_entity.id
_entity.type
_entity.pdbx_description
1 polymer ?
#
loop_
_entity_poly.entity_id
_entity_poly.type
_entity_poly.pdbx_seq_one_letter_code
_entity_poly.pdbx_strand_id
1 'polypeptide(L)'
;MIGLNATFWMYVVLFALIGGMRGWARELLVSFSVILAMFIINVLERFVPFVRDTLPLTAPNSLFWMRTLIILSLVFFGYQTPKIPRLAESGRFARDRLQDSLLGIFLGAFNGYLIFGSLWFYMNAANYPFAIVTAPMAGTPIGDAAIRLLSFLPPNWLGSPAIYFAVAIAFVFVLVVFI
;
A
#
# COMPACT_ATOMS: atom_id res chain seq x y z
N MET A 1 15.19 -17.45 9.74
CA MET A 1 14.97 -16.39 8.73
C MET A 1 13.49 -16.33 8.44
N ILE A 2 12.83 -15.19 8.60
CA ILE A 2 11.40 -15.06 8.28
C ILE A 2 11.28 -15.06 6.75
N GLY A 3 10.48 -15.98 6.20
CA GLY A 3 10.19 -16.00 4.77
C GLY A 3 9.35 -14.80 4.38
N LEU A 4 9.98 -13.72 3.89
CA LEU A 4 9.30 -12.48 3.50
C LEU A 4 8.16 -12.70 2.51
N ASN A 5 8.32 -13.66 1.60
CA ASN A 5 7.26 -14.08 0.68
C ASN A 5 6.02 -14.62 1.44
N ALA A 6 6.23 -15.49 2.42
CA ALA A 6 5.12 -16.04 3.23
C ALA A 6 4.47 -14.95 4.10
N THR A 7 5.28 -14.08 4.72
CA THR A 7 4.78 -12.94 5.50
C THR A 7 3.98 -11.96 4.65
N PHE A 8 4.43 -11.69 3.43
CA PHE A 8 3.71 -10.84 2.48
C PHE A 8 2.32 -11.40 2.18
N TRP A 9 2.23 -12.67 1.76
CA TRP A 9 0.93 -13.28 1.45
C TRP A 9 0.04 -13.41 2.68
N MET A 10 0.61 -13.68 3.85
CA MET A 10 -0.12 -13.67 5.12
C MET A 10 -0.78 -12.32 5.37
N TYR A 11 -0.08 -11.20 5.17
CA TYR A 11 -0.67 -9.87 5.33
C TYR A 11 -1.69 -9.54 4.24
N VAL A 12 -1.44 -9.92 2.98
CA VAL A 12 -2.43 -9.75 1.89
C VAL A 12 -3.75 -10.45 2.24
N VAL A 13 -3.68 -11.71 2.70
CA VAL A 13 -4.86 -12.48 3.11
C VAL A 13 -5.53 -11.88 4.34
N LEU A 14 -4.74 -11.46 5.34
CA LEU A 14 -5.27 -10.83 6.55
C LEU A 14 -6.05 -9.54 6.22
N PHE A 15 -5.50 -8.69 5.35
CA PHE A 15 -6.20 -7.48 4.92
C PHE A 15 -7.42 -7.78 4.05
N ALA A 16 -7.39 -8.86 3.26
CA ALA A 16 -8.57 -9.34 2.55
C ALA A 16 -9.72 -9.68 3.52
N LEU A 17 -9.42 -10.39 4.61
CA LEU A 17 -10.41 -10.71 5.64
C LEU A 17 -10.94 -9.44 6.34
N ILE A 18 -10.05 -8.50 6.69
CA ILE A 18 -10.45 -7.21 7.28
C ILE A 18 -11.36 -6.44 6.34
N GLY A 19 -11.01 -6.36 5.05
CA GLY A 19 -11.80 -5.65 4.06
C GLY A 19 -13.18 -6.26 3.86
N GLY A 20 -13.28 -7.60 3.88
CA GLY A 20 -14.56 -8.30 3.82
C GLY A 20 -15.51 -7.99 4.97
N MET A 21 -14.97 -7.69 6.16
CA MET A 21 -15.74 -7.28 7.33
C MET A 21 -16.06 -5.78 7.34
N ARG A 22 -15.19 -4.94 6.74
CA ARG A 22 -15.29 -3.48 6.81
C ARG A 22 -16.14 -2.86 5.68
N GLY A 23 -16.27 -3.56 4.55
CA GLY A 23 -17.04 -3.13 3.38
C GLY A 23 -16.21 -2.33 2.38
N TRP A 24 -16.62 -2.36 1.11
CA TRP A 24 -15.77 -1.91 -0.01
C TRP A 24 -15.51 -0.40 0.03
N ALA A 25 -16.53 0.41 0.34
CA ALA A 25 -16.43 1.88 0.28
C ALA A 25 -15.38 2.42 1.25
N ARG A 26 -15.25 1.79 2.42
CA ARG A 26 -14.25 2.17 3.43
C ARG A 26 -12.84 1.69 3.07
N GLU A 27 -12.72 0.50 2.49
CA GLU A 27 -11.42 0.01 1.99
C GLU A 27 -10.93 0.80 0.78
N LEU A 28 -11.83 1.32 -0.05
CA LEU A 28 -11.44 2.16 -1.18
C LEU A 28 -10.76 3.46 -0.73
N LEU A 29 -11.23 4.06 0.36
CA LEU A 29 -10.57 5.24 0.96
C LEU A 29 -9.15 4.93 1.44
N VAL A 30 -8.91 3.71 1.93
CA VAL A 30 -7.56 3.25 2.27
C VAL A 30 -6.69 3.12 1.02
N SER A 31 -7.24 2.59 -0.08
CA SER A 31 -6.50 2.52 -1.36
C SER A 31 -6.04 3.91 -1.80
N PHE A 32 -6.93 4.90 -1.71
CA PHE A 32 -6.61 6.29 -2.06
C PHE A 32 -5.57 6.90 -1.14
N SER A 33 -5.61 6.61 0.17
CA SER A 33 -4.60 7.12 1.10
C SER A 33 -3.22 6.54 0.83
N VAL A 34 -3.13 5.27 0.45
CA VAL A 34 -1.87 4.63 0.05
C VAL A 34 -1.33 5.19 -1.27
N ILE A 35 -2.20 5.41 -2.27
CA ILE A 35 -1.83 6.05 -3.54
C ILE A 35 -1.32 7.47 -3.27
N LEU A 36 -2.00 8.24 -2.44
CA LEU A 36 -1.58 9.59 -2.04
C LEU A 36 -0.22 9.56 -1.32
N ALA A 37 0.02 8.57 -0.46
CA ALA A 37 1.30 8.41 0.23
C ALA A 37 2.44 8.18 -0.77
N MET A 38 2.26 7.24 -1.71
CA MET A 38 3.25 6.97 -2.76
C MET A 38 3.48 8.18 -3.66
N PHE A 39 2.43 8.97 -3.95
CA PHE A 39 2.57 10.23 -4.68
C PHE A 39 3.40 11.25 -3.92
N ILE A 40 3.13 11.49 -2.63
CA ILE A 40 3.91 12.41 -1.81
C ILE A 40 5.37 11.98 -1.77
N ILE A 41 5.63 10.69 -1.57
CA ILE A 41 6.99 10.12 -1.62
C ILE A 41 7.63 10.39 -2.98
N ASN A 42 6.93 10.13 -4.08
CA ASN A 42 7.42 10.39 -5.44
C ASN A 42 7.77 11.87 -5.67
N VAL A 43 6.93 12.78 -5.19
CA VAL A 43 7.16 14.23 -5.27
C VAL A 43 8.39 14.64 -4.47
N LEU A 44 8.52 14.16 -3.22
CA LEU A 44 9.69 14.45 -2.38
C LEU A 44 10.98 13.94 -3.04
N GLU A 45 10.98 12.70 -3.52
CA GLU A 45 12.15 12.10 -4.17
C GLU A 45 12.47 12.70 -5.54
N ARG A 46 11.52 13.34 -6.22
CA ARG A 46 11.76 13.97 -7.51
C ARG A 46 12.22 15.42 -7.38
N PHE A 47 11.62 16.17 -6.47
CA PHE A 47 11.72 17.63 -6.44
C PHE A 47 12.48 18.19 -5.24
N VAL A 48 12.73 17.41 -4.18
CA VAL A 48 13.52 17.86 -3.03
C VAL A 48 14.96 17.33 -3.16
N PRO A 49 15.95 18.18 -3.51
CA PRO A 49 17.31 17.72 -3.80
C PRO A 49 17.95 16.95 -2.65
N PHE A 50 17.71 17.36 -1.40
CA PHE A 50 18.18 16.65 -0.21
C PHE A 50 17.67 15.19 -0.15
N VAL A 51 16.41 14.98 -0.50
CA VAL A 51 15.78 13.64 -0.47
C VAL A 51 16.24 12.80 -1.66
N ARG A 52 16.42 13.41 -2.83
CA ARG A 52 16.81 12.73 -4.06
C ARG A 52 18.28 12.35 -4.10
N ASP A 53 19.16 13.28 -3.75
CA ASP A 53 20.60 13.17 -4.04
C ASP A 53 21.43 12.86 -2.78
N THR A 54 20.98 13.31 -1.60
CA THR A 54 21.75 13.16 -0.36
C THR A 54 21.34 11.92 0.44
N LEU A 55 20.05 11.80 0.80
CA LEU A 55 19.57 10.74 1.68
C LEU A 55 19.86 9.30 1.19
N PRO A 56 19.73 8.97 -0.12
CA PRO A 56 20.00 7.60 -0.57
C PRO A 56 21.47 7.20 -0.40
N LEU A 57 22.39 8.17 -0.45
CA LEU A 57 23.83 7.93 -0.37
C LEU A 57 24.34 7.95 1.07
N THR A 58 23.80 8.83 1.91
CA THR A 58 24.33 9.06 3.27
C THR A 58 23.52 8.39 4.37
N ALA A 59 22.21 8.19 4.18
CA ALA A 59 21.31 7.71 5.22
C ALA A 59 20.13 6.88 4.65
N PRO A 60 20.39 5.74 3.98
CA PRO A 60 19.35 4.90 3.37
C PRO A 60 18.32 4.40 4.40
N ASN A 61 18.75 4.17 5.65
CA ASN A 61 17.85 3.78 6.75
C ASN A 61 16.87 4.90 7.11
N SER A 62 17.33 6.15 7.15
CA SER A 62 16.47 7.30 7.41
C SER A 62 15.48 7.51 6.28
N LEU A 63 15.90 7.31 5.02
CA LEU A 63 15.03 7.37 3.86
C LEU A 63 13.93 6.30 3.90
N PHE A 64 14.28 5.07 4.30
CA PHE A 64 13.30 4.00 4.54
C PHE A 64 12.26 4.40 5.60
N TRP A 65 12.70 4.95 6.74
CA TRP A 65 11.78 5.36 7.80
C TRP A 65 10.89 6.52 7.38
N MET A 66 11.40 7.50 6.63
CA MET A 66 10.59 8.58 6.06
C MET A 66 9.46 8.02 5.19
N ARG A 67 9.77 7.14 4.23
CA ARG A 67 8.79 6.50 3.34
C ARG A 67 7.76 5.70 4.14
N THR A 68 8.23 4.91 5.10
CA THR A 68 7.40 4.07 5.96
C THR A 68 6.44 4.90 6.81
N LEU A 69 6.93 5.97 7.45
CA LEU A 69 6.11 6.85 8.28
C LEU A 69 5.05 7.58 7.46
N ILE A 70 5.38 8.03 6.24
CA ILE A 70 4.41 8.66 5.34
C ILE A 70 3.30 7.67 4.97
N ILE A 71 3.65 6.45 4.55
CA ILE A 71 2.66 5.39 4.25
C ILE A 71 1.80 5.11 5.47
N LEU A 72 2.40 4.77 6.62
CA LEU A 72 1.65 4.37 7.80
C LEU A 72 0.75 5.49 8.31
N SER A 73 1.20 6.75 8.26
CA SER A 73 0.39 7.90 8.67
C SER A 73 -0.85 8.06 7.79
N LEU A 74 -0.71 8.01 6.46
CA LEU A 74 -1.85 8.15 5.56
C LEU A 74 -2.75 6.92 5.55
N VAL A 75 -2.19 5.72 5.65
CA VAL A 75 -2.95 4.48 5.86
C VAL A 75 -3.78 4.58 7.14
N PHE A 76 -3.18 5.04 8.23
CA PHE A 76 -3.88 5.27 9.49
C PHE A 76 -5.07 6.21 9.29
N PHE A 77 -4.90 7.37 8.67
CA PHE A 77 -6.01 8.28 8.39
C PHE A 77 -7.07 7.69 7.44
N GLY A 78 -6.65 6.89 6.45
CA GLY A 78 -7.56 6.15 5.57
C GLY A 78 -8.40 5.10 6.32
N TYR A 79 -7.84 4.49 7.37
CA TYR A 79 -8.58 3.60 8.27
C TYR A 79 -9.48 4.36 9.25
N GLN A 80 -9.06 5.54 9.70
CA GLN A 80 -9.77 6.40 10.67
C GLN A 80 -10.95 7.18 10.07
N THR A 81 -11.52 6.77 8.93
CA THR A 81 -12.62 7.51 8.30
C THR A 81 -13.72 7.82 9.33
N PRO A 82 -14.04 9.11 9.57
CA PRO A 82 -15.15 9.50 10.42
C PRO A 82 -16.43 8.80 9.95
N LYS A 83 -17.41 8.62 10.84
CA LYS A 83 -18.73 8.10 10.45
C LYS A 83 -19.39 9.09 9.47
N ILE A 84 -19.06 9.01 8.18
CA ILE A 84 -19.73 9.74 7.12
C ILE A 84 -21.11 9.08 6.98
N PRO A 85 -22.22 9.74 7.35
CA PRO A 85 -23.52 9.09 7.46
C PRO A 85 -24.14 8.66 6.12
N ARG A 86 -23.50 8.91 4.97
CA ARG A 86 -24.21 8.89 3.68
C ARG A 86 -24.00 7.67 2.79
N LEU A 87 -22.98 6.84 3.02
CA LEU A 87 -22.72 5.67 2.15
C LEU A 87 -23.29 4.34 2.69
N ALA A 88 -23.70 4.29 3.96
CA ALA A 88 -24.22 3.07 4.60
C ALA A 88 -25.75 3.07 4.75
N GLU A 89 -26.44 4.15 4.35
CA GLU A 89 -27.88 4.32 4.55
C GLU A 89 -28.76 4.00 3.32
N SER A 90 -28.19 3.63 2.17
CA SER A 90 -28.99 3.11 1.05
C SER A 90 -29.39 1.65 1.32
N GLY A 91 -30.30 1.47 2.27
CA GLY A 91 -30.78 0.18 2.76
C GLY A 91 -31.71 -0.54 1.79
N ARG A 92 -31.18 -1.35 0.87
CA ARG A 92 -31.99 -2.35 0.17
C ARG A 92 -31.27 -3.69 -0.02
N PHE A 93 -31.66 -4.67 0.79
CA PHE A 93 -31.52 -6.12 0.60
C PHE A 93 -30.23 -6.82 1.04
N ALA A 94 -30.41 -7.97 1.68
CA ALA A 94 -29.36 -8.91 2.07
C ALA A 94 -28.49 -9.45 0.90
N ARG A 95 -28.85 -9.18 -0.35
CA ARG A 95 -27.99 -9.42 -1.54
C ARG A 95 -26.84 -8.41 -1.64
N ASP A 96 -27.05 -7.16 -1.19
CA ASP A 96 -26.00 -6.14 -1.18
C ASP A 96 -24.87 -6.48 -0.21
N ARG A 97 -25.15 -7.21 0.88
CA ARG A 97 -24.12 -7.59 1.87
C ARG A 97 -23.07 -8.56 1.33
N LEU A 98 -23.47 -9.52 0.49
CA LEU A 98 -22.52 -10.45 -0.12
C LEU A 98 -21.65 -9.72 -1.15
N GLN A 99 -22.25 -8.85 -1.97
CA GLN A 99 -21.50 -8.04 -2.93
C GLN A 99 -20.55 -7.07 -2.22
N ASP A 100 -21.02 -6.37 -1.18
CA ASP A 100 -20.21 -5.45 -0.39
C ASP A 100 -19.04 -6.16 0.31
N SER A 101 -19.29 -7.35 0.88
CA SER A 101 -18.25 -8.15 1.50
C SER A 101 -17.24 -8.70 0.48
N LEU A 102 -17.68 -9.21 -0.68
CA LEU A 102 -16.78 -9.72 -1.72
C LEU A 102 -15.88 -8.62 -2.29
N LEU A 103 -16.46 -7.44 -2.59
CA LEU A 103 -15.68 -6.27 -3.01
C LEU A 103 -14.75 -5.78 -1.91
N GLY A 104 -15.20 -5.83 -0.66
CA GLY A 104 -14.38 -5.58 0.53
C GLY A 104 -13.19 -6.53 0.62
N ILE A 105 -13.36 -7.83 0.36
CA ILE A 105 -12.27 -8.81 0.36
C ILE A 105 -11.25 -8.47 -0.71
N PHE A 106 -11.70 -8.18 -1.92
CA PHE A 106 -10.81 -7.82 -3.02
C PHE A 106 -10.03 -6.52 -2.73
N LEU A 107 -10.72 -5.46 -2.30
CA LEU A 107 -10.08 -4.19 -1.96
C LEU A 107 -9.17 -4.33 -0.74
N GLY A 108 -9.54 -5.13 0.24
CA GLY A 108 -8.70 -5.47 1.38
C GLY A 108 -7.41 -6.16 0.93
N ALA A 109 -7.50 -7.20 0.09
CA ALA A 109 -6.32 -7.86 -0.47
C ALA A 109 -5.44 -6.87 -1.25
N PHE A 110 -6.06 -6.03 -2.07
CA PHE A 110 -5.38 -4.99 -2.82
C PHE A 110 -4.69 -3.97 -1.91
N ASN A 111 -5.32 -3.54 -0.82
CA ASN A 111 -4.74 -2.67 0.19
C ASN A 111 -3.58 -3.33 0.91
N GLY A 112 -3.73 -4.58 1.34
CA GLY A 112 -2.64 -5.35 1.95
C GLY A 112 -1.43 -5.43 1.02
N TYR A 113 -1.67 -5.71 -0.26
CA TYR A 113 -0.66 -5.70 -1.32
C TYR A 113 -0.01 -4.33 -1.50
N LEU A 114 -0.79 -3.25 -1.59
CA LEU A 114 -0.27 -1.88 -1.75
C LEU A 114 0.57 -1.45 -0.53
N ILE A 115 0.09 -1.71 0.68
CA ILE A 115 0.73 -1.32 1.93
C ILE A 115 2.01 -2.13 2.14
N PHE A 116 1.89 -3.46 2.32
CA PHE A 116 3.03 -4.30 2.62
C PHE A 116 3.99 -4.42 1.45
N GLY A 117 3.50 -4.40 0.22
CA GLY A 117 4.35 -4.40 -0.96
C GLY A 117 5.19 -3.13 -1.06
N SER A 118 4.63 -1.96 -0.78
CA SER A 118 5.42 -0.72 -0.78
C SER A 118 6.44 -0.70 0.36
N LEU A 119 6.06 -1.14 1.57
CA LEU A 119 6.97 -1.23 2.70
C LEU A 119 8.13 -2.20 2.42
N TRP A 120 7.84 -3.37 1.87
CA TRP A 120 8.88 -4.33 1.51
C TRP A 120 9.77 -3.82 0.38
N PHE A 121 9.20 -3.17 -0.65
CA PHE A 121 9.99 -2.54 -1.70
C PHE A 121 10.99 -1.54 -1.13
N TYR A 122 10.55 -0.65 -0.22
CA TYR A 122 11.44 0.33 0.40
C TYR A 122 12.45 -0.29 1.36
N MET A 123 12.09 -1.38 2.04
CA MET A 123 13.02 -2.16 2.87
C MET A 123 14.13 -2.80 2.01
N ASN A 124 13.77 -3.33 0.84
CA ASN A 124 14.73 -3.87 -0.12
C ASN A 124 15.66 -2.75 -0.64
N ALA A 125 15.12 -1.57 -0.97
CA ALA A 125 15.90 -0.42 -1.39
C ALA A 125 16.88 0.09 -0.32
N ALA A 126 16.60 -0.17 0.97
CA ALA A 126 17.49 0.13 2.09
C ALA A 126 18.38 -1.06 2.50
N ASN A 127 18.50 -2.09 1.67
CA ASN A 127 19.32 -3.28 1.93
C ASN A 127 18.97 -4.01 3.25
N TYR A 128 17.68 -4.09 3.59
CA TYR A 128 17.18 -4.84 4.76
C TYR A 128 17.82 -4.39 6.08
N PRO A 129 17.47 -3.20 6.59
CA PRO A 129 18.15 -2.56 7.73
C PRO A 129 17.88 -3.21 9.10
N PHE A 130 17.26 -4.38 9.15
CA PHE A 130 16.88 -5.08 10.38
C PHE A 130 17.69 -6.36 10.54
N ALA A 131 18.33 -6.56 11.69
CA ALA A 131 19.13 -7.77 11.94
C ALA A 131 18.35 -9.10 11.82
N ILE A 132 17.03 -9.06 12.01
CA ILE A 132 16.14 -10.24 11.98
C ILE A 132 15.68 -10.57 10.55
N VAL A 133 15.80 -9.61 9.61
CA VAL A 133 15.34 -9.74 8.23
C VAL A 133 16.55 -9.78 7.31
N THR A 134 16.59 -10.77 6.43
CA THR A 134 17.71 -10.97 5.51
C THR A 134 17.23 -10.86 4.07
N ALA A 135 18.12 -10.41 3.19
CA ALA A 135 17.83 -10.34 1.77
C ALA A 135 17.52 -11.73 1.18
N PRO A 136 16.60 -11.83 0.21
CA PRO A 136 16.38 -13.06 -0.53
C PRO A 136 17.67 -13.60 -1.16
N MET A 137 17.94 -14.89 -0.96
CA MET A 137 19.13 -15.54 -1.49
C MET A 137 18.83 -16.22 -2.83
N ALA A 138 19.43 -15.72 -3.91
CA ALA A 138 19.27 -16.30 -5.25
C ALA A 138 19.76 -17.76 -5.30
N GLY A 139 19.08 -18.58 -6.10
CA GLY A 139 19.37 -20.01 -6.23
C GLY A 139 18.75 -20.90 -5.15
N THR A 140 18.00 -20.31 -4.21
CA THR A 140 17.12 -21.05 -3.30
C THR A 140 15.67 -20.92 -3.78
N PRO A 141 14.83 -21.98 -3.73
CA PRO A 141 13.44 -21.90 -4.20
C PRO A 141 12.62 -20.76 -3.55
N ILE A 142 12.85 -20.52 -2.26
CA ILE A 142 12.16 -19.47 -1.50
C ILE A 142 12.72 -18.08 -1.86
N GLY A 143 14.03 -17.94 -2.02
CA GLY A 143 14.66 -16.69 -2.41
C GLY A 143 14.27 -16.26 -3.83
N ASP A 144 14.27 -17.19 -4.78
CA ASP A 144 13.87 -16.93 -6.16
C ASP A 144 12.41 -16.51 -6.26
N ALA A 145 11.52 -17.12 -5.46
CA ALA A 145 10.11 -16.70 -5.38
C ALA A 145 9.97 -15.27 -4.83
N ALA A 146 10.74 -14.92 -3.79
CA ALA A 146 10.73 -13.58 -3.23
C ALA A 146 11.30 -12.53 -4.21
N ILE A 147 12.36 -12.87 -4.96
CA ILE A 147 12.94 -12.01 -6.00
C ILE A 147 11.94 -11.74 -7.12
N ARG A 148 11.21 -12.77 -7.58
CA ARG A 148 10.13 -12.59 -8.58
C ARG A 148 9.03 -11.69 -8.04
N LEU A 149 8.65 -11.86 -6.78
CA LEU A 149 7.60 -11.03 -6.19
C LEU A 149 8.04 -9.56 -6.03
N LEU A 150 9.32 -9.32 -5.72
CA LEU A 150 9.91 -7.99 -5.62
C LEU A 150 9.73 -7.15 -6.89
N SER A 151 9.81 -7.76 -8.09
CA SER A 151 9.58 -7.03 -9.35
C SER A 151 8.13 -6.62 -9.56
N PHE A 152 7.19 -7.29 -8.90
CA PHE A 152 5.77 -6.96 -8.98
C PHE A 152 5.30 -6.06 -7.85
N LEU A 153 6.17 -5.54 -6.97
CA LEU A 153 5.70 -4.68 -5.88
C LEU A 153 5.20 -3.30 -6.36
N PRO A 154 4.26 -2.67 -5.63
CA PRO A 154 3.55 -1.47 -6.06
C PRO A 154 4.44 -0.34 -6.59
N PRO A 155 5.54 0.05 -5.91
CA PRO A 155 6.36 1.17 -6.37
C PRO A 155 7.04 0.95 -7.74
N ASN A 156 7.17 -0.30 -8.21
CA ASN A 156 7.73 -0.58 -9.54
C ASN A 156 6.80 -0.13 -10.68
N TRP A 157 5.49 -0.38 -10.54
CA TRP A 157 4.51 -0.09 -11.59
C TRP A 157 3.68 1.17 -11.30
N LEU A 158 3.59 1.58 -10.03
CA LEU A 158 2.95 2.82 -9.59
C LEU A 158 3.98 3.93 -9.33
N GLY A 159 5.08 3.93 -10.09
CA GLY A 159 6.07 5.01 -10.12
C GLY A 159 5.67 6.14 -11.08
N SER A 160 6.61 7.03 -11.41
CA SER A 160 6.37 8.06 -12.42
C SER A 160 6.37 7.45 -13.84
N PRO A 161 5.41 7.80 -14.73
CA PRO A 161 4.34 8.79 -14.56
C PRO A 161 3.01 8.22 -14.03
N ALA A 162 2.89 6.89 -13.91
CA ALA A 162 1.65 6.19 -13.53
C ALA A 162 1.00 6.75 -12.25
N ILE A 163 1.80 7.11 -11.25
CA ILE A 163 1.32 7.68 -9.99
C ILE A 163 0.51 8.96 -10.17
N TYR A 164 0.83 9.80 -11.15
CA TYR A 164 0.11 11.05 -11.41
C TYR A 164 -1.30 10.77 -11.92
N PHE A 165 -1.44 9.78 -12.81
CA PHE A 165 -2.74 9.33 -13.30
C PHE A 165 -3.55 8.65 -12.20
N ALA A 166 -2.92 7.80 -11.38
CA ALA A 166 -3.58 7.12 -10.28
C ALA A 166 -4.17 8.10 -9.25
N VAL A 167 -3.42 9.16 -8.92
CA VAL A 167 -3.90 10.24 -8.05
C VAL A 167 -5.04 11.02 -8.71
N ALA A 168 -4.93 11.38 -9.99
CA ALA A 168 -6.00 12.06 -10.70
C ALA A 168 -7.31 11.24 -10.71
N ILE A 169 -7.21 9.93 -10.96
CA ILE A 169 -8.35 9.00 -10.91
C ILE A 169 -8.93 8.93 -9.50
N ALA A 170 -8.08 8.82 -8.46
CA ALA A 170 -8.52 8.81 -7.07
C ALA A 170 -9.28 10.10 -6.71
N PHE A 171 -8.78 11.27 -7.13
CA PHE A 171 -9.46 12.54 -6.92
C PHE A 171 -10.79 12.63 -7.65
N VAL A 172 -10.86 12.27 -8.94
CA VAL A 172 -12.12 12.25 -9.69
C VAL A 172 -13.14 11.35 -9.01
N PHE A 173 -12.72 10.17 -8.57
CA PHE A 173 -13.59 9.26 -7.84
C PHE A 173 -14.11 9.88 -6.54
N VAL A 174 -13.24 10.50 -5.75
CA VAL A 174 -13.65 11.17 -4.50
C VAL A 174 -14.65 12.28 -4.80
N LEU A 175 -14.42 13.11 -5.82
CA LEU A 175 -15.35 14.16 -6.22
C LEU A 175 -16.72 13.59 -6.62
N VAL A 176 -16.76 12.59 -7.50
CA VAL A 176 -18.03 12.04 -8.02
C VAL A 176 -18.83 11.29 -6.95
N VAL A 177 -18.16 10.60 -6.03
CA VAL A 177 -18.83 9.71 -5.07
C VAL A 177 -19.12 10.39 -3.73
N PHE A 178 -18.33 11.40 -3.34
CA PHE A 178 -18.42 12.00 -2.00
C PHE A 178 -18.84 13.48 -1.98
N ILE A 179 -18.77 14.21 -3.10
CA ILE A 179 -19.12 15.63 -3.18
C ILE A 179 -20.34 15.83 -4.08
#